data_AF-A0A2G2H270-F1
#
_entry.id   AF-A0A2G2H270-F1
#
_cell.length_a   1.000
_cell.length_b   1.000
_cell.length_c   1.000
_cell.angle_alpha   90.00
_cell.angle_beta   90.00
_cell.angle_gamma   90.00
#
_symmetry.space_group_name_H-M   'P 1'
#
loop_
_entity.id
_entity.type
_entity.pdbx_description
1 polymer ?
#
loop_
_entity_poly.entity_id
_entity_poly.type
_entity_poly.pdbx_seq_one_letter_code
_entity_poly.pdbx_strand_id
1 'polypeptide(L)'
;MSDFRRYHRDLHIRLGASTDQLRQLLVDLRRLIYSHPRLTERAARVRFEEILRDGYRISLNCYVDSSAYGEFLAVAEDLNLRILQILEDNGVHLAVPVQQWVNNTEDSTATVQRSQDEALPFPDFSDDDKVAMKGSLDYPYKG
;
A
#
# COMPACT_ATOMS: atom_id res chain seq x y z
N MET A 1 -10.34 33.50 -8.21
CA MET A 1 -10.52 32.17 -8.83
C MET A 1 -9.48 31.27 -8.18
N SER A 2 -9.87 30.41 -7.24
CA SER A 2 -8.89 29.52 -6.58
C SER A 2 -8.39 28.49 -7.59
N ASP A 3 -7.08 28.42 -7.73
CA ASP A 3 -6.42 27.43 -8.57
C ASP A 3 -6.10 26.20 -7.68
N PHE A 4 -6.53 25.02 -8.12
CA PHE A 4 -6.32 23.78 -7.38
C PHE A 4 -5.28 22.95 -8.10
N ARG A 5 -4.14 22.73 -7.44
CA ARG A 5 -3.03 21.98 -8.04
C ARG A 5 -3.01 20.57 -7.50
N ARG A 6 -2.98 19.60 -8.42
CA ARG A 6 -2.96 18.19 -8.06
C ARG A 6 -1.60 17.83 -7.47
N TYR A 7 -1.61 17.24 -6.29
CA TYR A 7 -0.47 16.55 -5.70
C TYR A 7 -0.70 15.05 -5.80
N HIS A 8 0.20 14.34 -6.47
CA HIS A 8 0.10 12.91 -6.68
C HIS A 8 1.48 12.26 -6.52
N ARG A 9 1.56 11.23 -5.67
CA ARG A 9 2.79 10.49 -5.42
C ARG A 9 2.50 9.00 -5.36
N ASP A 10 3.42 8.23 -5.91
CA ASP A 10 3.49 6.79 -5.75
C ASP A 10 4.65 6.47 -4.83
N LEU A 11 4.35 5.81 -3.71
CA LEU A 11 5.34 5.30 -2.78
C LEU A 11 5.51 3.82 -3.05
N HIS A 12 6.73 3.42 -3.39
CA HIS A 12 7.08 2.01 -3.52
C HIS A 12 7.71 1.57 -2.21
N ILE A 13 7.04 0.70 -1.47
CA ILE A 13 7.48 0.18 -0.17
C ILE A 13 8.23 -1.13 -0.39
N ARG A 14 9.35 -1.32 0.31
CA ARG A 14 10.20 -2.51 0.21
C ARG A 14 9.40 -3.78 0.55
N LEU A 15 9.68 -4.87 -0.19
CA LEU A 15 9.19 -6.20 0.15
C LEU A 15 9.65 -6.62 1.56
N GLY A 16 8.75 -7.29 2.29
CA GLY A 16 9.00 -7.72 3.67
C GLY A 16 8.33 -6.86 4.74
N ALA A 17 7.73 -5.72 4.38
CA ALA A 17 6.83 -5.00 5.28
C ALA A 17 5.62 -5.90 5.64
N SER A 18 5.30 -6.00 6.92
CA SER A 18 4.18 -6.83 7.38
C SER A 18 2.83 -6.20 7.00
N THR A 19 1.78 -7.03 6.96
CA THR A 19 0.42 -6.55 6.70
C THR A 19 -0.01 -5.47 7.70
N ASP A 20 0.37 -5.60 8.97
CA ASP A 20 0.02 -4.62 10.01
C ASP A 20 0.77 -3.30 9.84
N GLN A 21 2.05 -3.34 9.46
CA GLN A 21 2.81 -2.13 9.11
C GLN A 21 2.16 -1.41 7.92
N LEU A 22 1.75 -2.14 6.89
CA LEU A 22 1.07 -1.55 5.72
C LEU A 22 -0.29 -0.95 6.08
N ARG A 23 -1.06 -1.60 6.95
CA ARG A 23 -2.34 -1.07 7.45
C ARG A 23 -2.14 0.22 8.24
N GLN A 24 -1.19 0.23 9.18
CA GLN A 24 -0.91 1.39 10.01
C GLN A 24 -0.37 2.56 9.18
N LEU A 25 0.54 2.29 8.24
CA LEU A 25 1.03 3.26 7.28
C LEU A 25 -0.12 3.92 6.49
N LEU A 26 -1.06 3.12 5.97
CA LEU A 26 -2.23 3.65 5.26
C LEU A 26 -3.10 4.53 6.16
N VAL A 27 -3.26 4.19 7.44
CA VAL A 27 -4.01 5.01 8.40
C VAL A 27 -3.32 6.36 8.60
N ASP A 28 -2.01 6.37 8.83
CA ASP A 28 -1.26 7.59 9.11
C ASP A 28 -1.15 8.50 7.88
N LEU A 29 -0.93 7.94 6.70
CA LEU A 29 -0.95 8.70 5.45
C LEU A 29 -2.34 9.31 5.15
N ARG A 30 -3.43 8.59 5.45
CA ARG A 30 -4.79 9.13 5.32
C ARG A 30 -5.01 10.26 6.32
N ARG A 31 -4.60 10.07 7.58
CA ARG A 31 -4.68 11.10 8.62
C ARG A 31 -3.90 12.35 8.19
N LEU A 32 -2.70 12.21 7.62
CA LEU A 32 -1.95 13.33 7.09
C LEU A 32 -2.75 14.11 6.04
N ILE A 33 -3.28 13.43 5.02
CA ILE A 33 -4.02 14.11 3.95
C ILE A 33 -5.27 14.83 4.47
N TYR A 34 -6.05 14.20 5.36
CA TYR A 34 -7.28 14.79 5.89
C TYR A 34 -7.03 15.87 6.95
N SER A 35 -5.87 15.86 7.62
CA SER A 35 -5.53 16.84 8.66
C SER A 35 -4.83 18.09 8.12
N HIS A 36 -4.24 18.03 6.92
CA HIS A 36 -3.42 19.11 6.40
C HIS A 36 -4.26 20.31 5.93
N PRO A 37 -4.08 21.52 6.49
CA PRO A 37 -5.01 22.65 6.30
C PRO A 37 -5.03 23.22 4.88
N ARG A 38 -3.97 22.99 4.09
CA ARG A 38 -3.87 23.46 2.69
C ARG A 38 -4.35 22.44 1.66
N LEU A 39 -4.81 21.28 2.12
CA LEU A 39 -5.35 20.25 1.24
C LEU A 39 -6.86 20.34 1.15
N THR A 40 -7.38 20.17 -0.05
CA THR A 40 -8.81 20.04 -0.30
C THR A 40 -9.21 18.57 -0.20
N GLU A 41 -10.39 18.30 0.36
CA GLU A 41 -10.98 16.95 0.39
C GLU A 41 -11.30 16.39 -1.00
N ARG A 42 -11.24 17.25 -2.03
CA ARG A 42 -11.57 16.90 -3.41
C ARG A 42 -10.65 15.79 -3.91
N ALA A 43 -11.20 14.61 -4.13
CA ALA A 43 -10.48 13.41 -4.59
C ALA A 43 -9.27 13.01 -3.73
N ALA A 44 -9.27 13.40 -2.45
CA ALA A 44 -8.27 13.02 -1.46
C ALA A 44 -8.35 11.50 -1.19
N ARG A 45 -7.33 10.75 -1.61
CA ARG A 45 -7.26 9.29 -1.43
C ARG A 45 -5.83 8.79 -1.22
N VAL A 46 -5.73 7.79 -0.35
CA VAL A 46 -4.54 6.96 -0.18
C VAL A 46 -4.93 5.49 -0.26
N ARG A 47 -4.33 4.75 -1.19
CA ARG A 47 -4.67 3.35 -1.49
C ARG A 47 -3.41 2.52 -1.71
N PHE A 48 -3.44 1.31 -1.20
CA PHE A 48 -2.53 0.24 -1.62
C PHE A 48 -3.07 -0.29 -2.94
N GLU A 49 -2.35 -0.04 -4.03
CA GLU A 49 -2.84 -0.30 -5.39
C GLU A 49 -2.35 -1.63 -5.95
N GLU A 50 -1.08 -1.97 -5.71
CA GLU A 50 -0.44 -3.06 -6.44
C GLU A 50 0.69 -3.72 -5.64
N ILE A 51 0.87 -5.03 -5.83
CA ILE A 51 2.05 -5.78 -5.39
C ILE A 51 2.95 -5.93 -6.62
N LEU A 52 4.10 -5.25 -6.60
CA LEU A 52 5.09 -5.25 -7.69
C LEU A 52 6.16 -6.33 -7.43
N ARG A 53 7.03 -6.53 -8.42
CA ARG A 53 8.17 -7.46 -8.34
C ARG A 53 9.13 -7.13 -7.20
N ASP A 54 9.33 -5.84 -6.93
CA ASP A 54 10.37 -5.31 -6.05
C ASP A 54 9.81 -4.48 -4.89
N GLY A 55 8.48 -4.40 -4.75
CA GLY A 55 7.85 -3.66 -3.66
C GLY A 55 6.32 -3.66 -3.69
N TYR A 56 5.74 -2.86 -2.82
CA TYR A 56 4.32 -2.58 -2.77
C TYR A 56 4.03 -1.14 -3.19
N ARG A 57 3.03 -0.90 -4.04
CA ARG A 57 2.66 0.43 -4.48
C ARG A 57 1.54 1.02 -3.63
N ILE A 58 1.81 2.16 -3.00
CA ILE A 58 0.81 2.99 -2.34
C ILE A 58 0.69 4.31 -3.10
N SER A 59 -0.50 4.61 -3.61
CA SER A 59 -0.78 5.87 -4.28
C SER A 59 -1.39 6.88 -3.32
N LEU A 60 -0.92 8.12 -3.42
CA LEU A 60 -1.47 9.28 -2.75
C LEU A 60 -1.95 10.26 -3.81
N ASN A 61 -3.16 10.79 -3.64
CA ASN A 61 -3.72 11.79 -4.53
C ASN A 61 -4.56 12.79 -3.73
N CYS A 62 -4.25 14.07 -3.87
CA CYS A 62 -5.02 15.17 -3.28
C CYS A 62 -4.85 16.45 -4.12
N TYR A 63 -5.59 17.50 -3.76
CA TYR A 63 -5.44 18.82 -4.36
C TYR A 63 -5.00 19.82 -3.29
N VAL A 64 -4.04 20.65 -3.64
CA VAL A 64 -3.57 21.77 -2.84
C VAL A 64 -4.32 23.04 -3.28
N ASP A 65 -4.83 23.79 -2.31
CA ASP A 65 -5.34 25.15 -2.55
C ASP A 65 -4.14 26.11 -2.63
N SER A 66 -3.81 26.54 -3.84
CA SER A 66 -2.62 27.38 -4.09
C SER A 66 -2.86 28.29 -5.27
N SER A 67 -2.69 29.60 -5.06
CA SER A 67 -2.87 30.60 -6.12
C SER A 67 -1.66 30.70 -7.05
N ALA A 68 -0.47 30.37 -6.53
CA ALA A 68 0.81 30.47 -7.22
C ALA A 68 1.58 29.14 -7.13
N TYR A 69 2.47 28.91 -8.10
CA TYR A 69 3.26 27.69 -8.15
C TYR A 69 4.25 27.56 -6.97
N GLY A 70 4.82 28.67 -6.49
CA GLY A 70 5.70 28.67 -5.32
C GLY A 70 5.01 28.17 -4.04
N GLU A 71 3.75 28.56 -3.81
CA GLU A 71 2.96 28.07 -2.67
C GLU A 71 2.70 26.57 -2.77
N PHE A 72 2.42 26.07 -3.98
CA PHE A 72 2.26 24.64 -4.21
C PHE A 72 3.53 23.87 -3.88
N LEU A 73 4.70 24.37 -4.29
CA LEU A 73 5.98 23.73 -3.99
C LEU A 73 6.25 23.67 -2.48
N ALA A 74 5.97 24.74 -1.75
CA ALA A 74 6.13 24.77 -0.29
C ALA A 74 5.22 23.74 0.41
N VAL A 75 3.95 23.63 -0.01
CA VAL A 75 3.04 22.60 0.54
C VAL A 75 3.49 21.20 0.14
N ALA A 76 3.93 20.99 -1.10
CA ALA A 76 4.43 19.71 -1.55
C ALA A 76 5.69 19.27 -0.79
N GLU A 77 6.57 20.21 -0.45
CA GLU A 77 7.76 19.96 0.38
C GLU A 77 7.38 19.51 1.80
N ASP A 78 6.50 20.24 2.48
CA ASP A 78 6.00 19.86 3.81
C ASP A 78 5.34 18.47 3.79
N LEU A 79 4.52 18.17 2.78
CA LEU A 79 3.92 16.85 2.61
C LEU A 79 4.96 15.75 2.41
N ASN A 80 5.96 15.97 1.55
CA ASN A 80 7.02 14.99 1.31
C ASN A 80 7.79 14.68 2.59
N LEU A 81 8.16 15.71 3.37
CA LEU A 81 8.90 15.54 4.62
C LEU A 81 8.07 14.80 5.69
N ARG A 82 6.78 15.12 5.81
CA ARG A 82 5.86 14.39 6.71
C ARG A 82 5.67 12.93 6.28
N ILE A 83 5.61 12.66 4.98
CA ILE A 83 5.53 11.30 4.46
C ILE A 83 6.78 10.52 4.86
N LEU A 84 7.98 11.11 4.73
CA LEU A 84 9.23 10.46 5.16
C LEU A 84 9.20 10.14 6.67
N GLN A 85 8.77 11.08 7.51
CA GLN A 85 8.64 10.82 8.95
C GLN A 85 7.65 9.68 9.25
N ILE A 86 6.49 9.66 8.58
CA ILE A 86 5.49 8.59 8.76
C ILE A 86 6.05 7.22 8.35
N LEU A 87 6.87 7.16 7.29
CA LEU A 87 7.53 5.93 6.89
C LEU A 87 8.50 5.43 7.98
N GLU A 88 9.30 6.34 8.54
CA GLU A 88 10.22 6.03 9.65
C GLU A 88 9.47 5.54 10.89
N ASP A 89 8.41 6.23 11.30
CA ASP A 89 7.61 5.89 12.48
C ASP A 89 6.93 4.51 12.36
N ASN A 90 6.59 4.09 11.14
CA ASN A 90 6.00 2.79 10.84
C ASN A 90 7.06 1.68 10.62
N GLY A 91 8.35 2.02 10.66
CA GLY A 91 9.45 1.07 10.42
C GLY A 91 9.42 0.49 9.00
N VAL A 92 8.95 1.26 8.02
CA VAL A 92 8.89 0.87 6.61
C VAL A 92 9.92 1.64 5.80
N HIS A 93 10.42 1.02 4.74
CA HIS A 93 11.44 1.61 3.88
C HIS A 93 10.95 1.68 2.45
N LEU A 94 11.38 2.72 1.73
CA LEU A 94 11.17 2.79 0.29
C LEU A 94 11.93 1.66 -0.41
N ALA A 95 11.30 1.10 -1.43
CA ALA A 95 11.91 0.10 -2.28
C ALA A 95 13.08 0.75 -3.04
N VAL A 96 14.25 0.14 -2.88
CA VAL A 96 15.40 0.39 -3.74
C VAL A 96 15.50 -0.83 -4.64
N PRO A 97 15.68 -0.68 -5.97
CA PRO A 97 15.88 -1.83 -6.83
C PRO A 97 17.15 -2.58 -6.38
N VAL A 98 16.98 -3.78 -5.84
CA VAL A 98 18.09 -4.66 -5.42
C VAL A 98 18.09 -5.88 -6.32
N GLN A 99 19.26 -6.18 -6.91
CA GLN A 99 19.49 -7.45 -7.58
C GLN A 99 20.15 -8.41 -6.58
N GLN A 100 19.38 -9.37 -6.07
CA GLN A 100 19.93 -10.39 -5.18
C GLN A 100 20.46 -11.57 -6.00
N TRP A 101 21.74 -11.90 -5.82
CA TRP A 101 22.33 -13.12 -6.34
C TRP A 101 22.09 -14.23 -5.31
N VAL A 102 21.26 -15.20 -5.66
CA VAL A 102 20.96 -16.34 -4.79
C VAL A 102 21.93 -17.47 -5.17
N ASN A 103 22.92 -17.74 -4.31
CA ASN A 103 23.67 -18.97 -4.37
C ASN A 103 22.83 -20.07 -3.74
N ASN A 104 22.51 -21.10 -4.53
CA ASN A 104 21.60 -22.17 -4.16
C ASN A 104 22.28 -23.13 -3.16
N THR A 105 22.43 -22.72 -1.89
CA THR A 105 23.06 -23.54 -0.83
C THR A 105 22.15 -23.84 0.35
N GLU A 106 20.85 -23.55 0.25
CA GLU A 106 19.89 -23.89 1.29
C GLU A 106 18.76 -24.75 0.72
N ASP A 107 18.75 -26.02 1.11
CA ASP A 107 17.59 -26.93 1.05
C ASP A 107 16.47 -26.35 1.94
N SER A 108 15.71 -25.39 1.41
CA SER A 108 14.49 -24.93 2.06
C SER A 108 13.37 -25.94 1.81
N THR A 109 13.40 -27.06 2.52
CA THR A 109 12.25 -27.97 2.63
C THR A 109 11.20 -27.31 3.53
N ALA A 110 10.47 -26.33 3.00
CA ALA A 110 9.23 -25.90 3.61
C ALA A 110 8.23 -27.07 3.53
N THR A 111 8.17 -27.89 4.58
CA THR A 111 7.18 -28.96 4.69
C THR A 111 5.82 -28.32 4.86
N VAL A 112 5.06 -28.24 3.77
CA VAL A 112 3.67 -27.83 3.80
C VAL A 112 2.89 -28.91 4.57
N GLN A 113 2.64 -28.70 5.86
CA GLN A 113 1.76 -29.55 6.67
C GLN A 113 0.31 -29.32 6.23
N ARG A 114 -0.13 -30.05 5.20
CA ARG A 114 -1.54 -30.14 4.81
C ARG A 114 -2.17 -31.38 5.45
N SER A 115 -3.38 -31.23 5.95
CA SER A 115 -4.26 -32.35 6.31
C SER A 115 -4.35 -33.31 5.13
N GLN A 116 -4.07 -34.60 5.35
CA GLN A 116 -4.07 -35.63 4.30
C GLN A 116 -5.46 -35.85 3.67
N ASP A 117 -6.53 -35.39 4.34
CA ASP A 117 -7.91 -35.53 3.91
C ASP A 117 -8.41 -34.40 2.98
N GLU A 118 -7.59 -33.38 2.74
CA GLU A 118 -7.96 -32.25 1.88
C GLU A 118 -7.53 -32.53 0.44
N ALA A 119 -8.40 -33.21 -0.31
CA ALA A 119 -8.20 -33.42 -1.75
C ALA A 119 -8.04 -32.06 -2.44
N LEU A 120 -6.90 -31.84 -3.08
CA LEU A 120 -6.62 -30.57 -3.73
C LEU A 120 -7.53 -30.41 -4.96
N PRO A 121 -8.24 -29.28 -5.11
CA PRO A 121 -9.16 -29.02 -6.22
C PRO A 121 -8.36 -28.62 -7.48
N PHE A 122 -7.53 -29.53 -7.97
CA PHE A 122 -6.78 -29.35 -9.21
C PHE A 122 -7.44 -30.14 -10.35
N PRO A 123 -7.62 -29.53 -11.53
CA PRO A 123 -7.10 -28.22 -11.95
C PRO A 123 -7.92 -27.01 -11.50
N ASP A 124 -9.17 -27.19 -11.04
CA ASP A 124 -10.05 -26.10 -10.59
C ASP A 124 -11.05 -26.60 -9.53
N PHE A 125 -11.68 -25.68 -8.82
CA PHE A 125 -12.83 -25.94 -7.95
C PHE A 125 -14.07 -26.29 -8.77
N SER A 126 -14.95 -27.13 -8.21
CA SER A 126 -16.24 -27.40 -8.82
C SER A 126 -17.13 -26.15 -8.82
N ASP A 127 -18.11 -26.09 -9.73
CA ASP A 127 -19.04 -24.96 -9.80
C ASP A 127 -19.88 -24.83 -8.52
N ASP A 128 -20.28 -25.96 -7.93
CA ASP A 128 -21.04 -25.99 -6.67
C ASP A 128 -20.20 -25.44 -5.50
N ASP A 129 -18.92 -25.80 -5.43
CA ASP A 129 -17.98 -25.29 -4.43
C ASP A 129 -17.78 -23.78 -4.58
N LYS A 130 -17.63 -23.28 -5.82
CA LYS A 130 -17.50 -21.84 -6.11
C LYS A 130 -18.73 -21.05 -5.65
N VAL A 131 -19.92 -21.60 -5.85
CA VAL A 131 -21.19 -20.99 -5.38
C VAL A 131 -21.24 -20.97 -3.85
N ALA A 132 -20.86 -22.08 -3.21
CA ALA A 132 -20.86 -22.19 -1.75
C ALA A 132 -19.88 -21.22 -1.07
N MET A 133 -18.69 -20.98 -1.66
CA MET A 133 -17.67 -20.09 -1.10
C MET A 133 -17.96 -18.60 -1.30
N LYS A 134 -18.83 -18.24 -2.25
CA LYS A 134 -19.06 -16.83 -2.62
C LYS A 134 -19.65 -16.04 -1.45
N GLY A 135 -18.95 -14.99 -1.02
CA GLY A 135 -19.41 -14.12 0.08
C GLY A 135 -19.14 -14.67 1.48
N SER A 136 -18.36 -15.75 1.60
CA SER A 136 -17.93 -16.32 2.89
C SER A 136 -16.93 -15.45 3.66
N LEU A 137 -16.30 -14.48 3.00
CA LEU A 137 -15.33 -13.59 3.61
C LEU A 137 -15.97 -12.28 4.04
N ASP A 138 -15.63 -11.84 5.25
CA ASP A 138 -16.02 -10.54 5.76
C ASP A 138 -15.40 -9.40 4.94
N TYR A 139 -16.22 -8.44 4.54
CA TYR A 139 -15.77 -7.22 3.86
C TYR A 139 -16.42 -5.96 4.45
N PRO A 140 -15.63 -4.94 4.85
CA PRO A 140 -14.17 -4.94 4.89
C PRO A 140 -13.62 -5.82 6.03
N TYR A 141 -12.46 -6.43 5.83
CA TYR A 141 -11.74 -7.14 6.88
C TYR A 141 -11.35 -6.16 8.00
N LYS A 142 -11.59 -6.53 9.27
CA LYS A 142 -11.44 -5.60 10.43
C LYS A 142 -10.01 -5.43 10.95
N GLY A 143 -9.03 -6.11 10.35
CA GLY A 143 -7.63 -6.07 10.81
C GLY A 143 -7.33 -7.22 11.74
#